data_AF-A0A7M2C105-F1
#
_entry.id   AF-A0A7M2C105-F1
#
_cell.length_a   1.000
_cell.length_b   1.000
_cell.length_c   1.000
_cell.angle_alpha   90.00
_cell.angle_beta   90.00
_cell.angle_gamma   90.00
#
_symmetry.space_group_name_H-M   'P 1'
#
loop_
_entity.id
_entity.type
_entity.pdbx_description
1 polymer ?
#
loop_
_entity_poly.entity_id
_entity_poly.type
_entity_poly.pdbx_seq_one_letter_code
_entity_poly.pdbx_strand_id
1 'polypeptide(L)'
;MPQPGQLGAQFAGDDWIARKLADFERLLREYGPANILATAGINVIPDGVLVNGLMQFKRPDGTVGVSVDPNTGTFVAYDAAGSTPVARFGSLIETAPTEYGVEVLVGSTWVRLGNQTTTWGSISGTPVTFPPSSHTHVGADITSGTVPQADGSQYGWTNNVAGTEFYAVWVGNDGGFHFGRNVSSERYKENIVTHPVDPASVLALRPVRYDRKATYRFPEDADGNRIIGPEQKIEGAKNEYGLIAEEVALTLPEIVTYYGGVVDGVRYDLLGVALLPVVKAQQAQIDKLTAAARAHGWDV
;
A
#
# COMPACT_ATOMS: atom_id res chain seq x y z
N MET A 1 67.73 -108.30 -19.44
CA MET A 1 68.36 -107.85 -20.71
C MET A 1 67.31 -107.04 -21.46
N PRO A 2 67.59 -105.97 -22.26
CA PRO A 2 68.80 -105.16 -22.53
C PRO A 2 68.64 -103.67 -22.05
N GLN A 3 69.67 -102.95 -21.60
CA GLN A 3 70.63 -102.03 -22.30
C GLN A 3 70.09 -100.65 -22.77
N PRO A 4 70.94 -99.59 -22.71
CA PRO A 4 70.62 -98.17 -22.66
C PRO A 4 70.80 -97.44 -24.01
N GLY A 5 70.26 -96.22 -24.16
CA GLY A 5 70.60 -95.35 -25.29
C GLY A 5 69.74 -94.10 -25.51
N GLN A 6 70.40 -92.95 -25.37
CA GLN A 6 70.29 -91.71 -26.17
C GLN A 6 69.11 -90.70 -26.02
N LEU A 7 69.51 -89.52 -25.52
CA LEU A 7 69.41 -88.16 -26.10
C LEU A 7 68.23 -87.78 -27.02
N GLY A 8 67.46 -86.80 -26.54
CA GLY A 8 67.00 -85.66 -27.35
C GLY A 8 65.53 -85.68 -27.79
N ALA A 9 64.69 -84.85 -27.15
CA ALA A 9 63.73 -83.94 -27.79
C ALA A 9 62.87 -83.24 -26.73
N GLN A 10 62.90 -81.91 -26.74
CA GLN A 10 61.95 -81.06 -26.02
C GLN A 10 60.53 -81.31 -26.54
N PHE A 11 59.60 -81.73 -25.68
CA PHE A 11 58.19 -81.41 -25.84
C PHE A 11 57.63 -81.01 -24.48
N ALA A 12 57.11 -79.79 -24.42
CA ALA A 12 56.40 -79.22 -23.29
C ALA A 12 55.04 -79.91 -23.14
N GLY A 13 55.06 -81.10 -22.54
CA GLY A 13 53.87 -81.84 -22.14
C GLY A 13 53.90 -82.01 -20.63
N ASP A 14 52.78 -81.69 -19.98
CA ASP A 14 52.45 -81.94 -18.57
C ASP A 14 53.19 -81.13 -17.50
N ASP A 15 54.50 -80.93 -17.61
CA ASP A 15 55.29 -80.38 -16.50
C ASP A 15 55.24 -78.83 -16.43
N TRP A 16 54.90 -78.16 -17.54
CA TRP A 16 54.56 -76.73 -17.53
C TRP A 16 53.19 -76.53 -16.89
N ILE A 17 52.17 -77.26 -17.36
CA ILE A 17 50.79 -77.08 -16.91
C ILE A 17 50.69 -77.36 -15.42
N ALA A 18 51.36 -78.40 -14.91
CA ALA A 18 51.43 -78.68 -13.48
C ALA A 18 52.07 -77.54 -12.68
N ARG A 19 53.15 -76.92 -13.19
CA ARG A 19 53.79 -75.76 -12.53
C ARG A 19 52.91 -74.52 -12.54
N LYS A 20 52.24 -74.23 -13.65
CA LYS A 20 51.29 -73.10 -13.75
C LYS A 20 50.06 -73.32 -12.86
N LEU A 21 49.57 -74.55 -12.77
CA LEU A 21 48.44 -74.90 -11.91
C LEU A 21 48.83 -74.82 -10.43
N ALA A 22 50.01 -75.29 -10.06
CA ALA A 22 50.54 -75.14 -8.70
C ALA A 22 50.79 -73.66 -8.33
N ASP A 23 51.28 -72.85 -9.26
CA ASP A 23 51.42 -71.40 -9.08
C ASP A 23 50.06 -70.71 -8.95
N PHE A 24 49.07 -71.13 -9.73
CA PHE A 24 47.71 -70.61 -9.65
C PHE A 24 46.99 -71.03 -8.36
N GLU A 25 47.16 -72.27 -7.92
CA GLU A 25 46.64 -72.73 -6.62
C GLU A 25 47.34 -72.07 -5.44
N ARG A 26 48.64 -71.75 -5.57
CA ARG A 26 49.36 -70.94 -4.59
C ARG A 26 48.78 -69.54 -4.54
N LEU A 27 48.58 -68.89 -5.69
CA LEU A 27 47.94 -67.58 -5.77
C LEU A 27 46.50 -67.61 -5.23
N LEU A 28 45.72 -68.66 -5.48
CA LEU A 28 44.37 -68.78 -4.93
C LEU A 28 44.35 -69.07 -3.42
N ARG A 29 45.35 -69.76 -2.85
CA ARG A 29 45.44 -69.92 -1.39
C ARG A 29 45.97 -68.66 -0.71
N GLU A 30 46.81 -67.90 -1.39
CA GLU A 30 47.42 -66.66 -0.89
C GLU A 30 46.49 -65.43 -1.05
N TYR A 31 45.64 -65.42 -2.09
CA TYR A 31 44.71 -64.32 -2.40
C TYR A 31 43.21 -64.69 -2.37
N GLY A 32 42.85 -65.98 -2.31
CA GLY A 32 41.45 -66.44 -2.23
C GLY A 32 40.72 -66.11 -0.90
N PRO A 33 41.40 -66.02 0.26
CA PRO A 33 40.79 -65.46 1.47
C PRO A 33 40.57 -63.94 1.38
N ALA A 34 41.14 -63.27 0.37
CA ALA A 34 41.18 -61.83 0.24
C ALA A 34 40.14 -61.24 -0.73
N ASN A 35 39.08 -61.96 -1.11
CA ASN A 35 37.85 -61.28 -1.53
C ASN A 35 37.03 -60.84 -0.31
N ILE A 36 37.71 -60.10 0.58
CA ILE A 36 37.18 -59.47 1.81
C ILE A 36 35.95 -58.62 1.49
N LEU A 37 35.83 -58.16 0.25
CA LEU A 37 34.79 -57.26 -0.24
C LEU A 37 33.40 -57.93 -0.34
N ALA A 38 33.33 -59.17 -0.82
CA ALA A 38 32.05 -59.87 -1.00
C ALA A 38 31.44 -60.35 0.34
N THR A 39 32.27 -60.86 1.25
CA THR A 39 31.82 -61.33 2.57
C THR A 39 31.41 -60.17 3.51
N ALA A 40 31.90 -58.95 3.24
CA ALA A 40 31.52 -57.73 3.96
C ALA A 40 30.24 -57.06 3.41
N GLY A 41 29.55 -57.66 2.43
CA GLY A 41 28.34 -57.09 1.84
C GLY A 41 28.56 -55.88 0.94
N ILE A 42 29.80 -55.65 0.50
CA ILE A 42 30.16 -54.52 -0.36
C ILE A 42 30.05 -54.96 -1.83
N ASN A 43 28.96 -54.57 -2.49
CA ASN A 43 28.84 -54.66 -3.95
C ASN A 43 29.33 -53.36 -4.58
N VAL A 44 30.31 -53.46 -5.49
CA VAL A 44 30.81 -52.33 -6.28
C VAL A 44 29.80 -52.05 -7.39
N ILE A 45 29.00 -51.00 -7.23
CA ILE A 45 28.39 -50.32 -8.37
C ILE A 45 29.53 -49.53 -9.04
N PRO A 46 29.57 -49.40 -10.38
CA PRO A 46 30.52 -48.49 -11.02
C PRO A 46 30.41 -47.14 -10.32
N ASP A 47 31.49 -46.68 -9.69
CA ASP A 47 31.65 -45.36 -9.06
C ASP A 47 31.29 -45.18 -7.57
N GLY A 48 30.93 -46.24 -6.82
CA GLY A 48 30.69 -46.16 -5.36
C GLY A 48 31.75 -46.89 -4.52
N VAL A 49 32.56 -46.16 -3.73
CA VAL A 49 33.58 -46.75 -2.84
C VAL A 49 33.47 -46.17 -1.43
N LEU A 50 33.61 -47.03 -0.41
CA LEU A 50 33.84 -46.60 0.97
C LEU A 50 35.29 -46.13 1.11
N VAL A 51 35.48 -44.82 1.29
CA VAL A 51 36.81 -44.21 1.48
C VAL A 51 36.79 -43.44 2.80
N ASN A 52 37.66 -43.82 3.74
CA ASN A 52 37.78 -43.19 5.06
C ASN A 52 36.44 -43.12 5.85
N GLY A 53 35.58 -44.13 5.73
CA GLY A 53 34.31 -44.20 6.46
C GLY A 53 33.14 -43.42 5.83
N LEU A 54 33.37 -42.74 4.69
CA LEU A 54 32.32 -42.09 3.90
C LEU A 54 32.01 -42.92 2.65
N MET A 55 30.75 -42.95 2.23
CA MET A 55 30.37 -43.44 0.90
C MET A 55 30.62 -42.32 -0.10
N GLN A 56 31.52 -42.54 -1.06
CA GLN A 56 31.81 -41.56 -2.11
C GLN A 56 31.29 -42.03 -3.46
N PHE A 57 30.59 -41.13 -4.15
CA PHE A 57 30.16 -41.27 -5.53
C PHE A 57 31.04 -40.39 -6.40
N LYS A 58 31.88 -41.05 -7.21
CA LYS A 58 32.80 -40.35 -8.10
C LYS A 58 32.16 -40.06 -9.45
N ARG A 59 32.63 -39.00 -10.11
CA ARG A 59 32.31 -38.70 -11.51
C ARG A 59 33.15 -39.60 -12.42
N PRO A 60 32.82 -39.70 -13.73
CA PRO A 60 33.61 -40.49 -14.69
C PRO A 60 35.08 -40.09 -14.79
N ASP A 61 35.42 -38.84 -14.45
CA ASP A 61 36.80 -38.32 -14.41
C ASP A 61 37.57 -38.67 -13.11
N GLY A 62 36.93 -39.40 -12.18
CA GLY A 62 37.50 -39.83 -10.91
C GLY A 62 37.41 -38.81 -9.77
N THR A 63 36.91 -37.60 -10.02
CA THR A 63 36.67 -36.59 -8.98
C THR A 63 35.46 -36.96 -8.10
N VAL A 64 35.45 -36.54 -6.84
CA VAL A 64 34.31 -36.79 -5.95
C VAL A 64 33.15 -35.87 -6.34
N GLY A 65 31.99 -36.43 -6.68
CA GLY A 65 30.79 -35.65 -6.95
C GLY A 65 29.97 -35.44 -5.69
N VAL A 66 29.65 -36.54 -5.01
CA VAL A 66 28.86 -36.55 -3.77
C VAL A 66 29.51 -37.50 -2.77
N SER A 67 29.52 -37.11 -1.50
CA SER A 67 29.80 -38.03 -0.40
C SER A 67 28.59 -38.11 0.53
N VAL A 68 28.44 -39.27 1.15
CA VAL A 68 27.42 -39.54 2.16
C VAL A 68 28.11 -40.08 3.39
N ASP A 69 27.90 -39.42 4.52
CA ASP A 69 28.33 -39.93 5.81
C ASP A 69 27.30 -40.92 6.35
N PRO A 70 27.62 -42.23 6.42
CA PRO A 70 26.66 -43.22 6.88
C PRO A 70 26.33 -43.10 8.37
N ASN A 71 27.14 -42.40 9.18
CA ASN A 71 26.88 -42.24 10.61
C ASN A 71 25.89 -41.11 10.89
N THR A 72 25.98 -40.03 10.13
CA THR A 72 25.12 -38.84 10.31
C THR A 72 24.01 -38.72 9.28
N GLY A 73 24.06 -39.51 8.20
CA GLY A 73 23.12 -39.42 7.08
C GLY A 73 23.30 -38.15 6.24
N THR A 74 24.40 -37.42 6.40
CA THR A 74 24.64 -36.15 5.73
C THR A 74 25.15 -36.37 4.30
N PHE A 75 24.50 -35.73 3.33
CA PHE A 75 24.92 -35.69 1.94
C PHE A 75 25.71 -34.41 1.69
N VAL A 76 26.88 -34.53 1.07
CA VAL A 76 27.75 -33.41 0.71
C VAL A 76 28.04 -33.47 -0.78
N ALA A 77 27.64 -32.43 -1.51
CA ALA A 77 28.01 -32.26 -2.91
C ALA A 77 29.29 -31.43 -3.02
N TYR A 78 30.17 -31.77 -3.97
CA TYR A 78 31.44 -31.08 -4.21
C TYR A 78 31.44 -30.32 -5.53
N ASP A 79 32.33 -29.34 -5.64
CA ASP A 79 32.64 -28.61 -6.86
C ASP A 79 33.13 -29.52 -8.00
N ALA A 80 33.35 -28.94 -9.18
CA ALA A 80 33.81 -29.68 -10.36
C ALA A 80 35.18 -30.35 -10.16
N ALA A 81 36.04 -29.80 -9.29
CA ALA A 81 37.34 -30.39 -8.94
C ALA A 81 37.19 -31.55 -7.93
N GLY A 82 36.05 -31.67 -7.25
CA GLY A 82 35.80 -32.66 -6.22
C GLY A 82 36.56 -32.39 -4.92
N SER A 83 37.01 -31.15 -4.71
CA SER A 83 37.83 -30.75 -3.56
C SER A 83 37.04 -29.97 -2.52
N THR A 84 36.06 -29.17 -2.95
CA THR A 84 35.37 -28.22 -2.07
C THR A 84 33.88 -28.56 -1.98
N PRO A 85 33.31 -28.69 -0.78
CA PRO A 85 31.86 -28.81 -0.61
C PRO A 85 31.13 -27.56 -1.12
N VAL A 86 30.06 -27.74 -1.90
CA VAL A 86 29.23 -26.66 -2.45
C VAL A 86 27.77 -26.71 -2.00
N ALA A 87 27.31 -27.87 -1.50
CA ALA A 87 25.99 -28.00 -0.91
C ALA A 87 26.00 -29.14 0.12
N ARG A 88 25.17 -29.03 1.16
CA ARG A 88 24.93 -30.09 2.15
C ARG A 88 23.44 -30.25 2.42
N PHE A 89 23.02 -31.50 2.57
CA PHE A 89 21.70 -31.89 3.05
C PHE A 89 21.88 -32.79 4.26
N GLY A 90 21.28 -32.44 5.39
CA GLY A 90 21.48 -33.15 6.65
C GLY A 90 22.01 -32.21 7.73
N SER A 91 23.02 -32.64 8.49
CA SER A 91 23.59 -31.82 9.56
C SER A 91 24.26 -30.57 8.97
N LEU A 92 23.83 -29.42 9.48
CA LEU A 92 24.39 -28.12 9.13
C LEU A 92 25.64 -27.88 9.96
N ILE A 93 26.71 -27.43 9.32
CA ILE A 93 28.01 -27.19 9.97
C ILE A 93 28.36 -25.71 9.97
N GLU A 94 27.91 -24.96 8.96
CA GLU A 94 28.41 -23.60 8.72
C GLU A 94 27.36 -22.56 9.09
N THR A 95 26.11 -22.82 8.72
CA THR A 95 25.03 -21.85 8.89
C THR A 95 24.31 -21.97 10.23
N ALA A 96 24.20 -23.19 10.76
CA ALA A 96 23.57 -23.46 12.06
C ALA A 96 24.07 -24.81 12.62
N PRO A 97 25.29 -24.85 13.21
CA PRO A 97 25.83 -26.07 13.82
C PRO A 97 24.81 -26.74 14.73
N THR A 98 24.70 -28.07 14.70
CA THR A 98 23.75 -28.91 15.46
C THR A 98 22.32 -29.01 14.93
N GLU A 99 21.95 -28.19 13.94
CA GLU A 99 20.65 -28.32 13.28
C GLU A 99 20.72 -29.20 12.02
N TYR A 100 19.55 -29.68 11.56
CA TYR A 100 19.40 -30.33 10.27
C TYR A 100 18.73 -29.38 9.27
N GLY A 101 19.13 -29.47 8.00
CA GLY A 101 18.54 -28.69 6.92
C GLY A 101 19.31 -28.80 5.62
N VAL A 102 19.22 -27.74 4.82
CA VAL A 102 19.96 -27.61 3.56
C VAL A 102 20.78 -26.33 3.60
N GLU A 103 22.06 -26.43 3.30
CA GLU A 103 22.92 -25.26 3.09
C GLU A 103 23.65 -25.36 1.76
N VAL A 104 23.78 -24.22 1.09
CA VAL A 104 24.45 -24.10 -0.21
C VAL A 104 25.50 -23.01 -0.11
N LEU A 105 26.64 -23.23 -0.76
CA LEU A 105 27.70 -22.24 -0.86
C LEU A 105 27.37 -21.26 -1.99
N VAL A 106 27.16 -19.98 -1.66
CA VAL A 106 26.92 -18.91 -2.62
C VAL A 106 28.11 -17.95 -2.58
N GLY A 107 28.92 -17.96 -3.64
CA GLY A 107 30.21 -17.27 -3.62
C GLY A 107 31.15 -17.91 -2.60
N SER A 108 31.44 -17.20 -1.51
CA SER A 108 32.25 -17.69 -0.37
C SER A 108 31.47 -17.84 0.93
N THR A 109 30.14 -17.70 0.90
CA THR A 109 29.29 -17.73 2.10
C THR A 109 28.28 -18.87 2.02
N TRP A 110 28.18 -19.66 3.11
CA TRP A 110 27.15 -20.68 3.23
C TRP A 110 25.81 -20.05 3.57
N VAL A 111 24.77 -20.48 2.86
CA VAL A 111 23.40 -19.97 3.02
C VAL A 111 22.47 -21.14 3.31
N ARG A 112 21.74 -21.06 4.43
CA ARG A 112 20.71 -22.04 4.79
C ARG A 112 19.46 -21.81 3.95
N LEU A 113 18.97 -22.82 3.26
CA LEU A 113 17.72 -22.76 2.51
C LEU A 113 16.53 -23.02 3.45
N GLY A 114 15.44 -22.27 3.27
CA GLY A 114 14.18 -22.45 4.02
C GLY A 114 14.07 -21.67 5.35
N ASN A 115 15.12 -20.97 5.79
CA ASN A 115 15.10 -20.13 7.01
C ASN A 115 15.52 -18.67 6.73
N GLN A 116 15.32 -18.20 5.50
CA GLN A 116 15.64 -16.83 5.12
C GLN A 116 14.43 -15.93 5.43
N THR A 117 14.56 -15.04 6.42
CA THR A 117 13.57 -13.97 6.62
C THR A 117 13.66 -12.99 5.46
N THR A 118 12.65 -12.97 4.58
CA THR A 118 12.56 -11.97 3.51
C THR A 118 12.29 -10.61 4.13
N THR A 119 13.28 -9.72 4.05
CA THR A 119 13.14 -8.31 4.44
C THR A 119 12.91 -7.46 3.18
N TRP A 120 12.35 -6.25 3.34
CA TRP A 120 12.20 -5.32 2.21
C TRP A 120 13.52 -5.08 1.44
N GLY A 121 14.66 -5.05 2.14
CA GLY A 121 15.98 -4.91 1.53
C GLY A 121 16.46 -6.14 0.73
N SER A 122 15.82 -7.30 0.87
CA SER A 122 16.17 -8.52 0.13
C SER A 122 15.41 -8.70 -1.18
N ILE A 123 14.48 -7.79 -1.50
CA ILE A 123 13.69 -7.82 -2.73
C ILE A 123 14.45 -7.06 -3.82
N SER A 124 14.80 -7.74 -4.91
CA SER A 124 15.37 -7.10 -6.11
C SER A 124 14.27 -6.49 -6.98
N GLY A 125 14.60 -5.46 -7.77
CA GLY A 125 13.63 -4.79 -8.65
C GLY A 125 12.65 -3.87 -7.93
N THR A 126 12.90 -3.51 -6.68
CA THR A 126 12.10 -2.50 -5.96
C THR A 126 12.20 -1.15 -6.66
N PRO A 127 11.14 -0.33 -6.70
CA PRO A 127 11.20 1.03 -7.18
C PRO A 127 12.26 1.83 -6.39
N VAL A 128 13.25 2.38 -7.10
CA VAL A 128 14.36 3.16 -6.49
C VAL A 128 13.94 4.57 -6.09
N THR A 129 12.80 5.06 -6.57
CA THR A 129 12.24 6.36 -6.25
C THR A 129 11.03 6.21 -5.33
N PHE A 130 11.30 6.40 -4.05
CA PHE A 130 10.31 6.80 -3.06
C PHE A 130 10.66 8.26 -2.71
N PRO A 131 9.79 9.25 -2.97
CA PRO A 131 8.35 9.15 -3.22
C PRO A 131 7.95 8.90 -4.69
N PRO A 132 6.69 8.50 -4.96
CA PRO A 132 6.14 8.42 -6.32
C PRO A 132 6.30 9.76 -7.07
N SER A 133 6.28 9.70 -8.40
CA SER A 133 6.19 10.92 -9.21
C SER A 133 5.02 11.77 -8.76
N SER A 134 5.18 13.10 -8.86
CA SER A 134 4.09 14.03 -8.60
C SER A 134 2.89 13.65 -9.46
N HIS A 135 1.74 13.51 -8.80
CA HIS A 135 0.46 13.21 -9.42
C HIS A 135 -0.62 14.02 -8.69
N THR A 136 -1.78 14.11 -9.33
CA THR A 136 -2.93 14.83 -8.80
C THR A 136 -4.07 13.86 -8.55
N HIS A 137 -4.78 14.06 -7.45
CA HIS A 137 -6.04 13.40 -7.15
C HIS A 137 -7.22 14.23 -7.66
N VAL A 138 -8.29 13.56 -8.07
CA VAL A 138 -9.58 14.23 -8.22
C VAL A 138 -10.19 14.43 -6.84
N GLY A 139 -10.98 15.48 -6.65
CA GLY A 139 -11.60 15.76 -5.33
C GLY A 139 -12.46 14.60 -4.80
N ALA A 140 -13.01 13.76 -5.69
CA ALA A 140 -13.76 12.56 -5.34
C ALA A 140 -12.93 11.49 -4.60
N ASP A 141 -11.59 11.56 -4.67
CA ASP A 141 -10.70 10.64 -3.95
C ASP A 141 -10.73 10.91 -2.42
N ILE A 142 -11.30 12.05 -1.98
CA ILE A 142 -11.48 12.38 -0.56
C ILE A 142 -12.72 11.64 -0.03
N THR A 143 -12.54 10.39 0.38
CA THR A 143 -13.61 9.54 0.93
C THR A 143 -13.85 9.73 2.42
N SER A 144 -13.00 10.50 3.12
CA SER A 144 -13.15 10.80 4.55
C SER A 144 -14.34 11.72 4.88
N GLY A 145 -15.01 12.27 3.86
CA GLY A 145 -16.12 13.21 4.01
C GLY A 145 -15.75 14.54 4.69
N THR A 146 -14.47 14.78 4.95
CA THR A 146 -13.97 15.90 5.76
C THR A 146 -12.70 16.50 5.17
N VAL A 147 -12.66 17.83 5.06
CA VAL A 147 -11.45 18.61 4.71
C VAL A 147 -10.88 19.18 6.03
N PRO A 148 -9.64 18.84 6.46
CA PRO A 148 -9.11 19.25 7.77
C PRO A 148 -8.89 20.76 7.94
N GLN A 149 -8.95 21.20 9.21
CA GLN A 149 -8.89 22.61 9.68
C GLN A 149 -7.45 23.12 9.92
N ALA A 150 -7.17 24.43 9.76
CA ALA A 150 -5.86 25.05 10.05
C ALA A 150 -5.93 26.36 10.88
N ASP A 151 -5.20 26.43 12.00
CA ASP A 151 -4.89 27.65 12.79
C ASP A 151 -6.10 28.51 13.25
N GLY A 152 -7.13 27.87 13.81
CA GLY A 152 -8.39 28.54 14.19
C GLY A 152 -9.23 29.02 12.99
N SER A 153 -8.65 28.99 11.78
CA SER A 153 -9.33 29.13 10.50
C SER A 153 -9.84 27.76 10.03
N GLN A 154 -10.98 27.73 9.34
CA GLN A 154 -11.67 26.49 8.96
C GLN A 154 -11.19 25.80 7.66
N TYR A 155 -9.98 26.04 7.10
CA TYR A 155 -9.72 25.53 5.73
C TYR A 155 -8.28 25.11 5.34
N GLY A 156 -8.20 23.97 4.63
CA GLY A 156 -7.72 23.82 3.24
C GLY A 156 -6.29 24.28 2.92
N TRP A 157 -5.33 23.35 2.97
CA TRP A 157 -3.90 23.53 2.69
C TRP A 157 -3.67 24.24 1.32
N THR A 158 -2.82 25.27 1.12
CA THR A 158 -1.66 25.82 1.84
C THR A 158 -1.75 27.35 1.98
N ASN A 159 -1.50 27.86 3.20
CA ASN A 159 -1.50 29.27 3.66
C ASN A 159 -1.13 30.36 2.60
N ASN A 160 -1.74 31.54 2.62
CA ASN A 160 -1.31 32.61 3.54
C ASN A 160 -2.38 33.64 3.88
N VAL A 161 -2.42 34.07 5.15
CA VAL A 161 -2.96 35.37 5.56
C VAL A 161 -1.88 36.18 6.29
N ALA A 162 -1.14 36.99 5.53
CA ALA A 162 -0.66 38.33 5.88
C ALA A 162 -0.15 39.00 4.59
N GLY A 163 -0.84 40.03 4.10
CA GLY A 163 -0.42 40.86 2.95
C GLY A 163 -1.03 40.53 1.57
N THR A 164 -2.14 39.78 1.48
CA THR A 164 -2.79 39.38 0.22
C THR A 164 -4.26 39.78 0.16
N GLU A 165 -4.86 39.77 -1.04
CA GLU A 165 -6.31 40.01 -1.27
C GLU A 165 -7.13 38.71 -1.12
N PHE A 166 -8.35 38.81 -0.62
CA PHE A 166 -9.22 37.66 -0.33
C PHE A 166 -10.51 37.67 -1.17
N TYR A 167 -11.03 36.50 -1.49
CA TYR A 167 -12.35 36.32 -2.10
C TYR A 167 -13.29 35.61 -1.13
N ALA A 168 -14.49 36.14 -0.96
CA ALA A 168 -15.60 35.33 -0.47
C ALA A 168 -15.95 34.29 -1.55
N VAL A 169 -16.26 33.07 -1.11
CA VAL A 169 -16.67 31.97 -1.99
C VAL A 169 -18.10 31.53 -1.68
N TRP A 170 -18.83 31.14 -2.72
CA TRP A 170 -20.12 30.48 -2.64
C TRP A 170 -19.99 29.03 -3.09
N VAL A 171 -20.92 28.20 -2.65
CA VAL A 171 -21.04 26.80 -3.09
C VAL A 171 -22.30 26.69 -3.94
N GLY A 172 -22.15 26.15 -5.15
CA GLY A 172 -23.26 25.91 -6.05
C GLY A 172 -24.25 24.90 -5.48
N ASN A 173 -25.53 25.07 -5.80
CA ASN A 173 -26.58 24.11 -5.50
C ASN A 173 -26.96 23.25 -6.71
N ASP A 174 -26.10 23.25 -7.74
CA ASP A 174 -26.18 22.34 -8.89
C ASP A 174 -25.63 20.96 -8.51
N GLY A 175 -25.87 19.94 -9.34
CA GLY A 175 -25.46 18.56 -9.07
C GLY A 175 -23.94 18.35 -8.87
N GLY A 176 -23.13 19.39 -9.07
CA GLY A 176 -21.68 19.39 -8.87
C GLY A 176 -21.18 20.12 -7.61
N PHE A 177 -22.03 20.85 -6.89
CA PHE A 177 -21.66 21.59 -5.66
C PHE A 177 -20.36 22.41 -5.76
N HIS A 178 -20.19 23.13 -6.87
CA HIS A 178 -18.92 23.77 -7.18
C HIS A 178 -18.60 24.98 -6.27
N PHE A 179 -17.32 25.18 -5.93
CA PHE A 179 -16.87 26.42 -5.28
C PHE A 179 -16.69 27.54 -6.32
N GLY A 180 -17.35 28.67 -6.10
CA GLY A 180 -17.26 29.87 -6.92
C GLY A 180 -16.79 31.09 -6.12
N ARG A 181 -16.07 32.02 -6.76
CA ARG A 181 -15.68 33.29 -6.14
C ARG A 181 -16.76 34.36 -6.35
N ASN A 182 -16.90 35.29 -5.39
CA ASN A 182 -17.79 36.45 -5.53
C ASN A 182 -17.20 37.44 -6.54
N VAL A 183 -17.64 37.38 -7.78
CA VAL A 183 -17.25 38.30 -8.85
C VAL A 183 -18.34 39.33 -9.11
N SER A 184 -17.98 40.62 -9.19
CA SER A 184 -18.96 41.68 -9.44
C SER A 184 -18.61 42.60 -10.63
N SER A 185 -17.45 42.40 -11.25
CA SER A 185 -17.01 43.20 -12.41
C SER A 185 -17.94 43.01 -13.61
N GLU A 186 -18.21 44.09 -14.33
CA GLU A 186 -18.97 44.11 -15.59
C GLU A 186 -18.43 43.12 -16.63
N ARG A 187 -17.12 42.82 -16.62
CA ARG A 187 -16.51 41.83 -17.54
C ARG A 187 -17.12 40.43 -17.45
N TYR A 188 -17.82 40.11 -16.37
CA TYR A 188 -18.48 38.83 -16.13
C TYR A 188 -20.01 38.93 -16.17
N LYS A 189 -20.56 40.08 -16.57
CA LYS A 189 -21.99 40.37 -16.52
C LYS A 189 -22.44 40.96 -17.85
N GLU A 190 -23.64 40.62 -18.26
CA GLU A 190 -24.31 41.17 -19.43
C GLU A 190 -25.72 41.60 -19.05
N ASN A 191 -26.38 42.37 -19.92
CA ASN A 191 -27.76 42.84 -19.70
C ASN A 191 -27.94 43.60 -18.38
N ILE A 192 -26.98 44.46 -18.04
CA ILE A 192 -26.99 45.24 -16.79
C ILE A 192 -28.07 46.33 -16.88
N VAL A 193 -29.17 46.12 -16.14
CA VAL A 193 -30.30 47.05 -16.05
C VAL A 193 -30.60 47.40 -14.60
N THR A 194 -31.23 48.55 -14.37
CA THR A 194 -31.69 48.93 -13.02
C THR A 194 -32.81 48.00 -12.57
N HIS A 195 -32.64 47.39 -11.41
CA HIS A 195 -33.69 46.63 -10.74
C HIS A 195 -34.39 47.50 -9.69
N PRO A 196 -35.67 47.85 -9.87
CA PRO A 196 -36.42 48.60 -8.88
C PRO A 196 -36.85 47.68 -7.73
N VAL A 197 -36.43 48.01 -6.50
CA VAL A 197 -36.96 47.40 -5.28
C VAL A 197 -37.86 48.40 -4.59
N ASP A 198 -39.09 48.00 -4.29
CA ASP A 198 -40.02 48.81 -3.52
C ASP A 198 -39.59 48.87 -2.04
N PRO A 199 -39.31 50.07 -1.48
CA PRO A 199 -38.92 50.21 -0.09
C PRO A 199 -39.92 49.61 0.90
N ALA A 200 -41.22 49.65 0.60
CA ALA A 200 -42.24 49.10 1.50
C ALA A 200 -42.13 47.58 1.62
N SER A 201 -41.78 46.90 0.52
CA SER A 201 -41.57 45.45 0.50
C SER A 201 -40.40 44.99 1.38
N VAL A 202 -39.34 45.81 1.47
CA VAL A 202 -38.18 45.56 2.36
C VAL A 202 -38.50 45.92 3.82
N LEU A 203 -39.23 47.02 4.04
CA LEU A 203 -39.66 47.44 5.38
C LEU A 203 -40.70 46.49 6.00
N ALA A 204 -41.43 45.73 5.17
CA ALA A 204 -42.37 44.71 5.61
C ALA A 204 -41.69 43.42 6.10
N LEU A 205 -40.38 43.26 5.87
CA LEU A 205 -39.65 42.09 6.35
C LEU A 205 -39.68 42.01 7.88
N ARG A 206 -40.07 40.85 8.39
CA ARG A 206 -40.26 40.61 9.82
C ARG A 206 -39.12 39.79 10.39
N PRO A 207 -38.25 40.36 11.24
CA PRO A 207 -37.26 39.58 11.96
C PRO A 207 -37.92 38.65 12.97
N VAL A 208 -37.39 37.45 13.08
CA VAL A 208 -37.88 36.41 13.99
C VAL A 208 -36.75 35.87 14.85
N ARG A 209 -37.12 35.35 16.02
CA ARG A 209 -36.29 34.46 16.80
C ARG A 209 -36.88 33.05 16.71
N TYR A 210 -36.05 32.06 16.45
CA TYR A 210 -36.48 30.68 16.23
C TYR A 210 -35.50 29.66 16.83
N ASP A 211 -35.99 28.44 16.98
CA ASP A 211 -35.19 27.28 17.35
C ASP A 211 -35.07 26.34 16.15
N ARG A 212 -33.89 25.78 15.91
CA ARG A 212 -33.74 24.70 14.94
C ARG A 212 -34.44 23.45 15.42
N LYS A 213 -35.05 22.73 14.47
CA LYS A 213 -35.62 21.39 14.72
C LYS A 213 -34.50 20.47 15.21
N ALA A 214 -34.83 19.58 16.15
CA ALA A 214 -33.91 18.52 16.54
C ALA A 214 -33.69 17.56 15.36
N THR A 215 -32.48 17.03 15.25
CA THR A 215 -32.15 15.96 14.31
C THR A 215 -32.01 14.65 15.07
N TYR A 216 -32.34 13.55 14.41
CA TYR A 216 -32.24 12.21 14.99
C TYR A 216 -31.21 11.44 14.20
N ARG A 217 -30.20 10.93 14.90
CA ARG A 217 -29.13 10.12 14.32
C ARG A 217 -29.30 8.69 14.80
N PHE A 218 -29.34 7.75 13.86
CA PHE A 218 -29.29 6.34 14.23
C PHE A 218 -27.87 5.98 14.68
N PRO A 219 -27.71 5.06 15.64
CA PRO A 219 -26.40 4.55 15.97
C PRO A 219 -25.81 3.82 14.76
N GLU A 220 -24.52 4.04 14.52
CA GLU A 220 -23.75 3.50 13.40
C GLU A 220 -22.56 2.70 13.96
N ASP A 221 -22.13 1.65 13.26
CA ASP A 221 -20.89 0.94 13.57
C ASP A 221 -19.65 1.73 13.10
N ALA A 222 -18.45 1.17 13.32
CA ALA A 222 -17.18 1.80 12.93
C ALA A 222 -17.05 2.03 11.41
N ASP A 223 -17.82 1.30 10.62
CA ASP A 223 -17.83 1.36 9.15
C ASP A 223 -18.99 2.23 8.62
N GLY A 224 -19.76 2.87 9.51
CA GLY A 224 -20.88 3.75 9.17
C GLY A 224 -22.19 3.03 8.85
N ASN A 225 -22.28 1.71 9.07
CA ASN A 225 -23.53 0.99 8.86
C ASN A 225 -24.47 1.20 10.06
N ARG A 226 -25.75 1.44 9.77
CA ARG A 226 -26.78 1.57 10.79
C ARG A 226 -26.90 0.29 11.63
N ILE A 227 -26.79 0.42 12.94
CA ILE A 227 -27.02 -0.67 13.90
C ILE A 227 -28.37 -0.53 14.59
N ILE A 228 -28.87 -1.64 15.14
CA ILE A 228 -30.14 -1.67 15.88
C ILE A 228 -29.92 -1.01 17.24
N GLY A 229 -30.53 0.17 17.43
CA GLY A 229 -30.51 0.90 18.68
C GLY A 229 -31.45 2.11 18.65
N PRO A 230 -31.71 2.74 19.82
CA PRO A 230 -32.55 3.92 19.90
C PRO A 230 -31.93 5.09 19.14
N GLU A 231 -32.76 5.89 18.47
CA GLU A 231 -32.34 7.12 17.82
C GLU A 231 -31.75 8.09 18.84
N GLN A 232 -30.55 8.61 18.55
CA GLN A 232 -29.95 9.68 19.32
C GLN A 232 -30.56 11.01 18.87
N LYS A 233 -31.31 11.65 19.76
CA LYS A 233 -31.81 13.01 19.55
C LYS A 233 -30.68 14.01 19.77
N ILE A 234 -30.36 14.78 18.73
CA ILE A 234 -29.45 15.92 18.78
C ILE A 234 -30.31 17.18 18.78
N GLU A 235 -30.23 17.97 19.85
CA GLU A 235 -31.02 19.18 19.95
C GLU A 235 -30.51 20.25 18.98
N GLY A 236 -31.44 20.86 18.24
CA GLY A 236 -31.12 22.00 17.40
C GLY A 236 -30.78 23.23 18.25
N ALA A 237 -29.96 24.12 17.69
CA ALA A 237 -29.62 25.40 18.29
C ALA A 237 -30.88 26.21 18.63
N LYS A 238 -30.79 26.96 19.73
CA LYS A 238 -31.91 27.68 20.34
C LYS A 238 -31.72 29.19 20.24
N ASN A 239 -32.82 29.92 20.15
CA ASN A 239 -32.84 31.39 20.15
C ASN A 239 -32.04 32.05 19.01
N GLU A 240 -31.99 31.41 17.84
CA GLU A 240 -31.37 32.00 16.65
C GLU A 240 -32.22 33.14 16.09
N TYR A 241 -31.59 34.11 15.41
CA TYR A 241 -32.23 35.30 14.87
C TYR A 241 -32.10 35.33 13.35
N GLY A 242 -33.18 35.71 12.65
CA GLY A 242 -33.16 35.82 11.20
C GLY A 242 -34.53 36.12 10.60
N LEU A 243 -34.71 35.71 9.34
CA LEU A 243 -35.91 35.81 8.53
C LEU A 243 -36.39 34.41 8.15
N ILE A 244 -37.69 34.27 7.87
CA ILE A 244 -38.31 33.05 7.35
C ILE A 244 -38.43 33.18 5.83
N ALA A 245 -37.80 32.27 5.09
CA ALA A 245 -37.69 32.37 3.63
C ALA A 245 -39.06 32.42 2.93
N GLU A 246 -40.04 31.69 3.44
CA GLU A 246 -41.41 31.68 2.93
C GLU A 246 -42.12 33.01 3.15
N GLU A 247 -41.84 33.72 4.26
CA GLU A 247 -42.39 35.06 4.49
C GLU A 247 -41.71 36.10 3.58
N VAL A 248 -40.39 35.99 3.41
CA VAL A 248 -39.63 36.85 2.49
C VAL A 248 -40.10 36.67 1.05
N ALA A 249 -40.42 35.45 0.63
CA ALA A 249 -40.89 35.15 -0.72
C ALA A 249 -42.19 35.89 -1.11
N LEU A 250 -42.99 36.31 -0.13
CA LEU A 250 -44.25 37.03 -0.37
C LEU A 250 -44.02 38.49 -0.77
N THR A 251 -42.94 39.12 -0.30
CA THR A 251 -42.68 40.56 -0.52
C THR A 251 -41.41 40.82 -1.33
N LEU A 252 -40.42 39.93 -1.24
CA LEU A 252 -39.08 40.11 -1.82
C LEU A 252 -38.52 38.78 -2.35
N PRO A 253 -39.18 38.14 -3.33
CA PRO A 253 -38.81 36.81 -3.82
C PRO A 253 -37.42 36.73 -4.46
N GLU A 254 -36.86 37.85 -4.93
CA GLU A 254 -35.57 37.90 -5.61
C GLU A 254 -34.37 37.56 -4.71
N ILE A 255 -34.53 37.67 -3.39
CA ILE A 255 -33.49 37.29 -2.43
C ILE A 255 -33.74 35.91 -1.82
N VAL A 256 -34.66 35.12 -2.35
CA VAL A 256 -34.97 33.78 -1.86
C VAL A 256 -34.27 32.72 -2.71
N THR A 257 -33.71 31.71 -2.05
CA THR A 257 -33.14 30.53 -2.72
C THR A 257 -34.14 29.40 -2.74
N TYR A 258 -34.10 28.63 -3.83
CA TYR A 258 -34.94 27.45 -4.03
C TYR A 258 -34.06 26.20 -4.11
N TYR A 259 -34.49 25.13 -3.45
CA TYR A 259 -33.89 23.81 -3.53
C TYR A 259 -34.96 22.79 -3.90
N GLY A 260 -34.71 21.99 -4.95
CA GLY A 260 -35.70 21.04 -5.46
C GLY A 260 -37.03 21.67 -5.90
N GLY A 261 -37.02 22.95 -6.31
CA GLY A 261 -38.23 23.70 -6.71
C GLY A 261 -39.05 24.27 -5.54
N VAL A 262 -38.58 24.13 -4.30
CA VAL A 262 -39.24 24.65 -3.10
C VAL A 262 -38.39 25.77 -2.49
N VAL A 263 -39.04 26.75 -1.86
CA VAL A 263 -38.36 27.79 -1.07
C VAL A 263 -37.52 27.14 0.02
N ASP A 264 -36.25 27.53 0.13
CA ASP A 264 -35.27 26.86 0.99
C ASP A 264 -34.52 27.83 1.91
N GLY A 265 -34.18 29.03 1.42
CA GLY A 265 -33.35 29.95 2.19
C GLY A 265 -33.42 31.40 1.71
N VAL A 266 -32.68 32.26 2.40
CA VAL A 266 -32.58 33.69 2.10
C VAL A 266 -31.13 34.05 1.77
N ARG A 267 -30.94 34.76 0.66
CA ARG A 267 -29.71 35.41 0.23
C ARG A 267 -29.47 36.66 1.08
N TYR A 268 -29.05 36.46 2.32
CA TYR A 268 -28.72 37.56 3.23
C TYR A 268 -27.63 38.50 2.68
N ASP A 269 -26.78 37.99 1.78
CA ASP A 269 -25.78 38.79 1.06
C ASP A 269 -26.42 39.86 0.14
N LEU A 270 -27.63 39.61 -0.37
CA LEU A 270 -28.37 40.56 -1.21
C LEU A 270 -29.23 41.53 -0.41
N LEU A 271 -29.50 41.25 0.88
CA LEU A 271 -30.35 42.12 1.71
C LEU A 271 -29.77 43.54 1.84
N GLY A 272 -28.45 43.67 1.96
CA GLY A 272 -27.79 44.98 1.98
C GLY A 272 -28.00 45.78 0.69
N VAL A 273 -28.04 45.10 -0.47
CA VAL A 273 -28.32 45.73 -1.76
C VAL A 273 -29.79 46.13 -1.86
N ALA A 274 -30.69 45.28 -1.41
CA ALA A 274 -32.13 45.56 -1.37
C ALA A 274 -32.49 46.74 -0.45
N LEU A 275 -31.68 47.04 0.57
CA LEU A 275 -31.86 48.20 1.44
C LEU A 275 -31.48 49.54 0.78
N LEU A 276 -30.77 49.55 -0.36
CA LEU A 276 -30.32 50.80 -0.98
C LEU A 276 -31.48 51.74 -1.35
N PRO A 277 -32.59 51.28 -1.94
CA PRO A 277 -33.75 52.15 -2.21
C PRO A 277 -34.43 52.64 -0.94
N VAL A 278 -34.46 51.83 0.14
CA VAL A 278 -35.00 52.25 1.45
C VAL A 278 -34.19 53.42 2.01
N VAL A 279 -32.86 53.29 2.04
CA VAL A 279 -31.97 54.34 2.57
C VAL A 279 -32.05 55.61 1.72
N LYS A 280 -32.10 55.48 0.39
CA LYS A 280 -32.29 56.63 -0.51
C LYS A 280 -33.63 57.33 -0.28
N ALA A 281 -34.72 56.57 -0.10
CA ALA A 281 -36.02 57.13 0.21
C ALA A 281 -36.04 57.84 1.57
N GLN A 282 -35.41 57.24 2.59
CA GLN A 282 -35.25 57.85 3.90
C GLN A 282 -34.45 59.16 3.82
N GLN A 283 -33.35 59.20 3.07
CA GLN A 283 -32.58 60.44 2.88
C GLN A 283 -33.42 61.54 2.22
N ALA A 284 -34.17 61.22 1.16
CA ALA A 284 -35.05 62.18 0.51
C ALA A 284 -36.14 62.72 1.46
N GLN A 285 -36.68 61.87 2.33
CA GLN A 285 -37.63 62.28 3.35
C GLN A 285 -36.99 63.19 4.40
N ILE A 286 -35.78 62.86 4.87
CA ILE A 286 -35.02 63.70 5.81
C ILE A 286 -34.76 65.06 5.20
N ASP A 287 -34.26 65.13 3.96
CA ASP A 287 -33.98 66.40 3.29
C ASP A 287 -35.22 67.28 3.18
N LYS A 288 -36.38 66.67 2.85
CA LYS A 288 -37.67 67.37 2.81
C LYS A 288 -38.09 67.89 4.18
N LEU A 289 -37.94 67.09 5.23
CA LEU A 289 -38.28 67.48 6.61
C LEU A 289 -37.35 68.59 7.11
N THR A 290 -36.05 68.49 6.87
CA THR A 290 -35.05 69.50 7.21
C THR A 290 -35.33 70.82 6.50
N ALA A 291 -35.67 70.77 5.20
CA ALA A 291 -36.05 71.97 4.46
C ALA A 291 -37.31 72.64 5.04
N ALA A 292 -38.32 71.86 5.42
CA ALA A 292 -39.54 72.37 6.04
C ALA A 292 -39.26 72.97 7.43
N ALA A 293 -38.46 72.31 8.26
CA ALA A 293 -38.09 72.79 9.59
C ALA A 293 -37.29 74.11 9.52
N ARG A 294 -36.34 74.22 8.57
CA ARG A 294 -35.63 75.49 8.31
C ARG A 294 -36.57 76.61 7.85
N ALA A 295 -37.56 76.30 7.02
CA ALA A 295 -38.57 77.26 6.60
C ALA A 295 -39.43 77.77 7.79
N HIS A 296 -39.54 76.99 8.87
CA HIS A 296 -40.18 77.37 10.12
C HIS A 296 -39.23 77.97 11.17
N GLY A 297 -37.97 78.25 10.81
CA GLY A 297 -37.00 78.89 11.68
C GLY A 297 -36.38 77.96 12.74
N TRP A 298 -36.51 76.65 12.58
CA TRP A 298 -35.83 75.67 13.43
C TRP A 298 -34.40 75.45 12.91
N ASP A 299 -33.43 75.41 13.83
CA ASP A 299 -32.04 75.07 13.54
C ASP A 299 -31.89 73.54 13.55
N VAL A 300 -31.82 72.96 12.35
CA VAL A 300 -31.71 71.50 12.08
C VAL A 300 -30.77 71.20 10.92
#